data_AF-A0A8T4ZTB0-F1
#
_entry.id   AF-A0A8T4ZTB0-F1
#
_cell.length_a   1.000
_cell.length_b   1.000
_cell.length_c   1.000
_cell.angle_alpha   90.00
_cell.angle_beta   90.00
_cell.angle_gamma   90.00
#
_symmetry.space_group_name_H-M   'P 1'
#
loop_
_entity.id
_entity.type
_entity.pdbx_description
1 polymer ?
#
loop_
_entity_poly.entity_id
_entity_poly.type
_entity_poly.pdbx_seq_one_letter_code
_entity_poly.pdbx_strand_id
1 'polypeptide(L)'
;RGGIYGALDRTEEHTKERIIQKILDENNLKGDELLVVGDGPVEIRNAKSRDAIALGVASDEVRRCGLNPRKRRRLIEAGTDLIIFDYIKYKNIVAFLFNEEKEN
;
A
#
# COMPACT_ATOMS: atom_id res chain seq x y z
N ARG A 1 -10.83 6.48 -14.77
CA ARG A 1 -9.76 7.33 -15.37
C ARG A 1 -8.62 7.35 -14.35
N GLY A 2 -7.35 7.28 -14.76
CA GLY A 2 -6.21 7.37 -13.83
C GLY A 2 -5.70 8.79 -13.69
N GLY A 3 -4.90 9.06 -12.65
CA GLY A 3 -4.28 10.37 -12.38
C GLY A 3 -3.14 10.28 -11.39
N ILE A 4 -2.34 11.34 -11.30
CA ILE A 4 -1.26 11.46 -10.29
C ILE A 4 -1.75 12.42 -9.20
N TYR A 5 -1.75 11.95 -7.95
CA TYR A 5 -2.17 12.72 -6.78
C TYR A 5 -0.96 12.93 -5.87
N GLY A 6 -0.58 14.18 -5.66
CA GLY A 6 0.61 14.56 -4.89
C GLY A 6 0.28 15.37 -3.65
N ALA A 7 1.16 15.29 -2.66
CA ALA A 7 1.09 16.08 -1.45
C ALA A 7 1.49 17.53 -1.73
N LEU A 8 0.62 18.49 -1.35
CA LEU A 8 0.85 19.92 -1.60
C LEU A 8 1.32 20.70 -0.36
N ASP A 9 1.21 20.16 0.87
CA ASP A 9 1.52 20.88 2.13
C ASP A 9 2.42 20.12 3.12
N ARG A 10 3.07 20.89 4.02
CA ARG A 10 4.22 20.53 4.89
C ARG A 10 3.93 19.58 6.08
N THR A 11 2.76 18.94 6.15
CA THR A 11 2.47 17.89 7.16
C THR A 11 2.13 16.58 6.47
N GLU A 12 3.02 15.59 6.55
CA GLU A 12 2.90 14.34 5.77
C GLU A 12 1.66 13.51 6.11
N GLU A 13 1.28 13.40 7.39
CA GLU A 13 0.17 12.53 7.83
C GLU A 13 -1.18 13.00 7.28
N HIS A 14 -1.53 14.26 7.52
CA HIS A 14 -2.76 14.87 6.98
C HIS A 14 -2.77 14.89 5.46
N THR A 15 -1.60 14.99 4.82
CA THR A 15 -1.57 15.06 3.37
C THR A 15 -1.80 13.70 2.71
N LYS A 16 -1.17 12.63 3.22
CA LYS A 16 -1.39 11.26 2.72
C LYS A 16 -2.85 10.82 2.89
N GLU A 17 -3.40 11.10 4.06
CA GLU A 17 -4.80 10.81 4.34
C GLU A 17 -5.74 11.54 3.38
N ARG A 18 -5.56 12.86 3.18
CA ARG A 18 -6.39 13.66 2.27
C ARG A 18 -6.27 13.21 0.83
N ILE A 19 -5.09 12.80 0.38
CA ILE A 19 -4.89 12.24 -0.96
C ILE A 19 -5.70 10.96 -1.13
N ILE A 20 -5.65 10.05 -0.17
CA ILE A 20 -6.39 8.79 -0.23
C ILE A 20 -7.90 9.07 -0.29
N GLN A 21 -8.42 9.95 0.59
CA GLN A 21 -9.82 10.36 0.54
C GLN A 21 -10.19 10.94 -0.83
N LYS A 22 -9.36 11.83 -1.36
CA LYS A 22 -9.58 12.47 -2.66
C LYS A 22 -9.65 11.44 -3.79
N ILE A 23 -8.77 10.43 -3.78
CA ILE A 23 -8.78 9.36 -4.79
C ILE A 23 -10.09 8.57 -4.72
N LEU A 24 -10.53 8.20 -3.51
CA LEU A 24 -11.79 7.46 -3.31
C LEU A 24 -12.98 8.27 -3.83
N ASP A 25 -13.08 9.55 -3.43
CA ASP A 25 -14.20 10.42 -3.78
C ASP A 25 -14.26 10.72 -5.27
N GLU A 26 -13.14 11.11 -5.89
CA GLU A 26 -13.11 11.49 -7.31
C GLU A 26 -13.36 10.31 -8.26
N ASN A 27 -13.04 9.09 -7.82
CA ASN A 27 -13.22 7.88 -8.61
C ASN A 27 -14.45 7.06 -8.17
N ASN A 28 -15.19 7.54 -7.17
CA ASN A 28 -16.36 6.87 -6.59
C ASN A 28 -16.06 5.40 -6.21
N LEU A 29 -14.92 5.19 -5.54
CA LEU A 29 -14.44 3.88 -5.10
C LEU A 29 -14.87 3.61 -3.66
N LYS A 30 -15.12 2.34 -3.35
CA LYS A 30 -15.15 1.83 -1.97
C LYS A 30 -13.72 1.60 -1.48
N GLY A 31 -13.57 1.47 -0.16
CA GLY A 31 -12.28 1.18 0.48
C GLY A 31 -11.59 -0.04 -0.13
N ASP A 32 -12.30 -1.16 -0.20
CA ASP A 32 -11.83 -2.45 -0.71
C ASP A 32 -11.50 -2.45 -2.21
N GLU A 33 -11.86 -1.39 -2.93
CA GLU A 33 -11.49 -1.16 -4.34
C GLU A 33 -10.19 -0.35 -4.48
N LEU A 34 -9.56 0.04 -3.37
CA LEU A 34 -8.30 0.76 -3.33
C LEU A 34 -7.18 -0.08 -2.71
N LEU A 35 -6.07 -0.20 -3.43
CA LEU A 35 -4.80 -0.71 -2.92
C LEU A 35 -3.89 0.46 -2.50
N VAL A 36 -3.49 0.50 -1.23
CA VAL A 36 -2.46 1.41 -0.72
C VAL A 36 -1.18 0.63 -0.48
N VAL A 37 -0.11 1.06 -1.15
CA VAL A 37 1.21 0.44 -1.04
C VAL A 37 2.15 1.38 -0.27
N GLY A 38 2.80 0.89 0.77
CA GLY A 38 3.69 1.70 1.60
C GLY A 38 4.70 0.89 2.40
N ASP A 39 5.79 1.53 2.82
CA ASP A 39 6.89 0.91 3.55
C ASP A 39 6.93 1.34 5.03
N GLY A 40 6.04 2.25 5.43
CA GLY A 40 5.88 2.79 6.77
C GLY A 40 4.48 2.51 7.37
N PRO A 41 4.33 2.67 8.69
CA PRO A 41 3.05 2.43 9.36
C PRO A 41 1.99 3.50 9.07
N VAL A 42 2.38 4.69 8.60
CA VAL A 42 1.46 5.80 8.33
C VAL A 42 0.55 5.46 7.15
N GLU A 43 1.12 5.00 6.04
CA GLU A 43 0.38 4.60 4.85
C GLU A 43 -0.57 3.44 5.16
N ILE A 44 -0.07 2.44 5.88
CA ILE A 44 -0.85 1.25 6.26
C ILE A 44 -2.05 1.64 7.12
N ARG A 45 -1.85 2.43 8.18
CA ARG A 45 -2.97 2.84 9.06
C ARG A 45 -4.00 3.69 8.32
N ASN A 46 -3.56 4.60 7.45
CA ASN A 46 -4.46 5.41 6.63
C ASN A 46 -5.28 4.56 5.65
N ALA A 47 -4.70 3.48 5.11
CA ALA A 47 -5.45 2.52 4.31
C ALA A 47 -6.51 1.81 5.16
N LYS A 48 -6.10 1.26 6.31
CA LYS A 48 -6.99 0.50 7.19
C LYS A 48 -8.12 1.34 7.77
N SER A 49 -7.91 2.62 8.07
CA SER A 49 -8.96 3.51 8.56
C SER A 49 -10.03 3.83 7.50
N ARG A 50 -9.84 3.39 6.26
CA ARG A 50 -10.70 3.63 5.10
C ARG A 50 -11.15 2.33 4.44
N ASP A 51 -10.99 1.21 5.15
CA ASP A 51 -11.26 -0.15 4.66
C ASP A 51 -10.52 -0.52 3.37
N ALA A 52 -9.41 0.17 3.07
CA ALA A 52 -8.58 -0.11 1.92
C ALA A 52 -7.63 -1.29 2.14
N ILE A 53 -7.23 -1.91 1.04
CA ILE A 53 -6.25 -3.01 1.04
C ILE A 53 -4.87 -2.41 1.25
N ALA A 54 -4.17 -2.85 2.30
CA ALA A 54 -2.85 -2.37 2.65
C ALA A 54 -1.76 -3.38 2.26
N LEU A 55 -0.84 -2.94 1.39
CA LEU A 55 0.33 -3.71 0.97
C LEU A 55 1.62 -3.09 1.52
N GLY A 56 2.20 -3.78 2.50
CA GLY A 56 3.44 -3.39 3.16
C GLY A 56 4.69 -3.81 2.38
N VAL A 57 5.60 -2.86 2.13
CA VAL A 57 6.89 -3.12 1.48
C VAL A 57 8.00 -3.20 2.52
N ALA A 58 8.32 -4.41 2.95
CA ALA A 58 9.31 -4.67 4.00
C ALA A 58 10.73 -4.86 3.45
N SER A 59 11.13 -4.07 2.45
CA SER A 59 12.44 -4.21 1.80
C SER A 59 13.60 -3.80 2.72
N ASP A 60 14.73 -4.48 2.59
CA ASP A 60 16.02 -4.01 3.13
C ASP A 60 16.66 -3.02 2.14
N GLU A 61 16.43 -1.73 2.36
CA GLU A 61 16.94 -0.64 1.53
C GLU A 61 18.45 -0.45 1.64
N VAL A 62 19.06 -0.89 2.74
CA VAL A 62 20.51 -0.78 2.94
C VAL A 62 21.22 -1.80 2.06
N ARG A 63 20.77 -3.05 2.11
CA ARG A 63 21.29 -4.13 1.25
C ARG A 63 20.72 -4.09 -0.17
N ARG A 64 19.64 -3.33 -0.38
CA ARG A 64 18.85 -3.23 -1.61
C ARG A 64 18.29 -4.58 -2.09
N CYS A 65 18.20 -5.54 -1.18
CA CYS A 65 17.66 -6.86 -1.46
C CYS A 65 17.19 -7.54 -0.17
N GLY A 66 16.16 -8.37 -0.30
CA GLY A 66 15.64 -9.16 0.81
C GLY A 66 14.76 -8.37 1.78
N LEU A 67 14.44 -9.05 2.88
CA LEU A 67 13.50 -8.60 3.89
C LEU A 67 14.20 -7.86 5.02
N ASN A 68 13.69 -6.69 5.39
CA ASN A 68 14.01 -6.02 6.65
C ASN A 68 13.06 -6.50 7.77
N PRO A 69 13.53 -7.29 8.76
CA PRO A 69 12.66 -7.87 9.78
C PRO A 69 11.99 -6.81 10.68
N ARG A 70 12.70 -5.70 10.97
CA ARG A 70 12.16 -4.60 11.77
C ARG A 70 11.03 -3.89 11.02
N LYS A 71 11.20 -3.64 9.72
CA LYS A 71 10.17 -3.03 8.88
C LYS A 71 8.95 -3.95 8.78
N ARG A 72 9.15 -5.24 8.51
CA ARG A 72 8.08 -6.25 8.51
C ARG A 72 7.26 -6.22 9.79
N ARG A 73 7.91 -6.27 10.97
CA ARG A 73 7.21 -6.24 12.25
C ARG A 73 6.33 -4.99 12.39
N ARG A 74 6.88 -3.81 12.09
CA ARG A 74 6.13 -2.53 12.16
C ARG A 74 4.93 -2.49 11.23
N LEU A 75 5.04 -3.07 10.03
CA LEU A 75 3.94 -3.13 9.06
C LEU A 75 2.84 -4.10 9.51
N ILE A 76 3.20 -5.25 10.09
CA ILE A 76 2.24 -6.19 10.71
C ILE A 76 1.50 -5.51 11.86
N GLU A 77 2.24 -4.85 12.77
CA GLU A 77 1.65 -4.11 13.89
C GLU A 77 0.74 -2.96 13.44
N ALA A 78 0.97 -2.39 12.25
CA ALA A 78 0.11 -1.37 11.66
C ALA A 78 -1.17 -1.94 11.01
N GLY A 79 -1.29 -3.26 10.87
CA GLY A 79 -2.47 -3.92 10.32
C GLY A 79 -2.44 -4.16 8.80
N THR A 80 -1.25 -4.29 8.20
CA THR A 80 -1.12 -4.56 6.76
C THR A 80 -1.77 -5.90 6.37
N ASP A 81 -2.45 -5.95 5.22
CA ASP A 81 -3.12 -7.16 4.73
C ASP A 81 -2.13 -8.08 4.01
N LEU A 82 -1.22 -7.49 3.24
CA LEU A 82 -0.19 -8.19 2.48
C LEU A 82 1.20 -7.60 2.78
N ILE A 83 2.25 -8.41 2.65
CA ILE A 83 3.65 -7.96 2.78
C ILE A 83 4.49 -8.53 1.65
N ILE A 84 5.31 -7.66 1.06
CA ILE A 84 6.32 -8.03 0.06
C ILE A 84 7.70 -7.52 0.47
N PHE A 85 8.73 -8.17 -0.06
CA PHE A 85 10.13 -7.76 0.14
C PHE A 85 10.60 -6.84 -0.99
N ASP A 86 10.10 -7.08 -2.20
CA ASP A 86 10.36 -6.33 -3.42
C ASP A 86 9.20 -6.57 -4.42
N TYR A 87 9.25 -5.87 -5.55
CA TYR A 87 8.25 -5.94 -6.61
C TYR A 87 8.58 -6.96 -7.72
N ILE A 88 9.61 -7.80 -7.57
CA ILE A 88 10.04 -8.73 -8.64
C ILE A 88 8.89 -9.65 -9.06
N LYS A 89 8.06 -10.07 -8.10
CA LYS A 89 6.89 -10.94 -8.33
C LYS A 89 5.57 -10.19 -8.32
N TYR A 90 5.52 -8.91 -8.73
CA TYR A 90 4.30 -8.10 -8.68
C TYR A 90 3.12 -8.74 -9.43
N LYS A 91 3.37 -9.46 -10.53
CA LYS A 91 2.33 -10.19 -11.26
C LYS A 91 1.57 -11.19 -10.39
N ASN A 92 2.24 -11.86 -9.45
CA ASN A 92 1.57 -12.78 -8.53
C ASN A 92 0.66 -12.04 -7.55
N ILE A 93 1.02 -10.81 -7.17
CA ILE A 93 0.22 -9.96 -6.28
C ILE A 93 -1.02 -9.50 -7.02
N VAL A 94 -0.86 -9.02 -8.25
CA VAL A 94 -1.97 -8.59 -9.11
C VAL A 94 -2.94 -9.76 -9.33
N ALA A 95 -2.43 -10.93 -9.75
CA ALA A 95 -3.26 -12.11 -9.94
C ALA A 95 -4.00 -12.52 -8.66
N PHE A 96 -3.33 -12.45 -7.49
CA PHE A 96 -3.98 -12.72 -6.21
C PHE A 96 -5.09 -11.71 -5.88
N LEU A 97 -4.87 -10.41 -6.09
CA LEU A 97 -5.83 -9.35 -5.79
C LEU A 97 -7.08 -9.42 -6.68
N PHE A 98 -6.91 -9.79 -7.95
CA PHE A 98 -8.01 -9.90 -8.91
C PHE A 98 -8.56 -11.31 -9.06
N ASN A 99 -8.05 -12.27 -8.27
CA ASN A 99 -8.39 -13.68 -8.35
C ASN A 99 -8.23 -14.24 -9.79
N GLU A 100 -7.17 -13.83 -10.48
CA GLU A 100 -6.80 -14.33 -11.79
C GLU A 100 -6.05 -15.67 -11.61
N GLU A 101 -6.45 -16.69 -12.38
CA GLU A 101 -5.71 -17.95 -12.41
C GLU A 101 -4.30 -17.72 -12.94
N LYS A 102 -3.30 -18.36 -12.32
CA LYS A 102 -1.92 -18.32 -12.84
C LYS A 102 -1.89 -19.02 -14.19
N GLU A 103 -1.58 -18.30 -15.26
CA GLU A 103 -1.11 -18.93 -16.50
C GLU A 103 0.14 -19.77 -16.16
N ASN A 104 0.04 -21.08 -16.44
CA ASN A 104 1.08 -22.09 -16.19
C ASN A 104 2.33 -21.88 -17.07
#